data_AF-A0A9E3QGN4-F1
#
_entry.id   AF-A0A9E3QGN4-F1
#
_cell.length_a   1.000
_cell.length_b   1.000
_cell.length_c   1.000
_cell.angle_alpha   90.00
_cell.angle_beta   90.00
_cell.angle_gamma   90.00
#
_symmetry.space_group_name_H-M   'P 1'
#
loop_
_entity.id
_entity.type
_entity.pdbx_description
1 polymer ?
#
loop_
_entity_poly.entity_id
_entity_poly.type
_entity_poly.pdbx_seq_one_letter_code
_entity_poly.pdbx_strand_id
1 'polypeptide(L)'
;MRFDPERALTLARELDQAQGAEVGRFLLDALAARLAGVGLRVEALAGDSHPIGVVGLPVPRDLPGRRVVFAVGIDPRGPSVDRCGSLGLLNELARSWPRSSGQRLEVGFAAVLGAAGEEDLFRWARAEVSGPLPTLIIRLGSTASGRCVAVSARGAGWELARAAAADLWIPHRMERSIWRPLSWWRAERGGLTVIRLASSPKAARPPTPSRWGTGHPPMFSEGAMLGALAQLATEIALRWGRRQAGPAGDDRVARSSQNPG
;
A
#
# COMPACT_ATOMS: atom_id res chain seq x y z
N MET A 1 8.16 2.82 -12.48
CA MET A 1 7.36 3.80 -11.72
C MET A 1 8.22 5.04 -11.51
N ARG A 2 7.69 6.25 -11.70
CA ARG A 2 8.38 7.51 -11.41
C ARG A 2 7.68 8.19 -10.23
N PHE A 3 7.95 7.69 -9.03
CA PHE A 3 7.39 8.25 -7.79
C PHE A 3 8.11 9.55 -7.44
N ASP A 4 7.35 10.58 -7.09
CA ASP A 4 7.87 11.90 -6.74
C ASP A 4 7.58 12.24 -5.26
N PRO A 5 8.57 12.09 -4.36
CA PRO A 5 8.35 12.32 -2.93
C PRO A 5 7.98 13.77 -2.59
N GLU A 6 8.45 14.75 -3.37
CA GLU A 6 8.15 16.17 -3.12
C GLU A 6 6.70 16.50 -3.44
N ARG A 7 6.14 15.89 -4.49
CA ARG A 7 4.68 15.98 -4.76
C ARG A 7 3.86 15.34 -3.66
N ALA A 8 4.28 14.18 -3.16
CA ALA A 8 3.61 13.52 -2.05
C ALA A 8 3.63 14.40 -0.78
N LEU A 9 4.77 15.03 -0.45
CA LEU A 9 4.90 15.94 0.68
C LEU A 9 4.10 17.22 0.51
N THR A 10 4.11 17.81 -0.69
CA THR A 10 3.33 19.02 -0.99
C THR A 10 1.86 18.76 -0.72
N LEU A 11 1.31 17.66 -1.24
CA LEU A 11 -0.08 17.28 -0.97
C LEU A 11 -0.31 17.00 0.52
N ALA A 12 0.61 16.32 1.20
CA ALA A 12 0.48 16.08 2.63
C ALA A 12 0.36 17.38 3.43
N ARG A 13 1.13 18.41 3.07
CA ARG A 13 1.08 19.75 3.69
C ARG A 13 -0.19 20.51 3.34
N GLU A 14 -0.68 20.41 2.10
CA GLU A 14 -1.98 20.98 1.70
C GLU A 14 -3.12 20.38 2.54
N LEU A 15 -3.13 19.05 2.70
CA LEU A 15 -4.16 18.33 3.46
C LEU A 15 -4.05 18.59 4.98
N ASP A 16 -2.84 18.87 5.48
CA ASP A 16 -2.59 19.23 6.87
C ASP A 16 -3.23 20.56 7.28
N GLN A 17 -3.44 21.47 6.32
CA GLN A 17 -4.09 22.75 6.56
C GLN A 17 -5.63 22.62 6.75
N ALA A 18 -6.20 21.45 6.45
CA ALA A 18 -7.63 21.21 6.64
C ALA A 18 -7.99 21.16 8.14
N GLN A 19 -9.03 21.87 8.55
CA GLN A 19 -9.48 21.94 9.95
C GLN A 19 -11.00 21.74 10.04
N GLY A 20 -11.47 21.37 11.24
CA GLY A 20 -12.90 21.26 11.57
C GLY A 20 -13.41 19.84 11.80
N ALA A 21 -14.65 19.74 12.28
CA ALA A 21 -15.29 18.48 12.68
C ALA A 21 -15.49 17.48 11.53
N GLU A 22 -15.50 17.96 10.28
CA GLU A 22 -15.72 17.16 9.08
C GLU A 22 -14.43 16.87 8.29
N VAL A 23 -13.26 17.14 8.89
CA VAL A 23 -11.98 17.02 8.18
C VAL A 23 -11.76 15.64 7.56
N GLY A 24 -12.16 14.57 8.24
CA GLY A 24 -12.05 13.21 7.69
C GLY A 24 -12.83 13.03 6.38
N ARG A 25 -14.03 13.60 6.30
CA ARG A 25 -14.87 13.52 5.09
C ARG A 25 -14.30 14.38 3.97
N PHE A 26 -13.89 15.60 4.29
CA PHE A 26 -13.19 16.47 3.35
C PHE A 26 -11.97 15.78 2.72
N LEU A 27 -11.15 15.10 3.54
CA LEU A 27 -9.98 14.37 3.06
C LEU A 27 -10.35 13.19 2.15
N LEU A 28 -11.45 12.46 2.44
CA LEU A 28 -11.95 11.40 1.55
C LEU A 28 -12.40 11.96 0.21
N ASP A 29 -13.19 13.03 0.21
CA ASP A 29 -13.73 13.64 -1.02
C ASP A 29 -12.61 14.23 -1.88
N ALA A 30 -11.64 14.90 -1.25
CA ALA A 30 -10.46 15.43 -1.93
C ALA A 30 -9.62 14.29 -2.58
N LEU A 31 -9.40 13.18 -1.85
CA LEU A 31 -8.69 12.04 -2.42
C LEU A 31 -9.50 11.37 -3.54
N ALA A 32 -10.81 11.20 -3.37
CA ALA A 32 -11.70 10.64 -4.39
C ALA A 32 -11.60 11.42 -5.70
N ALA A 33 -11.70 12.75 -5.64
CA ALA A 33 -11.56 13.61 -6.81
C ALA A 33 -10.18 13.44 -7.49
N ARG A 34 -9.11 13.30 -6.71
CA ARG A 34 -7.75 13.08 -7.26
C ARG A 34 -7.58 11.70 -7.89
N LEU A 35 -8.11 10.65 -7.26
CA LEU A 35 -8.12 9.29 -7.82
C LEU A 35 -8.90 9.26 -9.15
N ALA A 36 -10.06 9.92 -9.21
CA ALA A 36 -10.82 10.09 -10.45
C ALA A 36 -10.02 10.88 -11.50
N GLY A 37 -9.33 11.96 -11.10
CA GLY A 37 -8.48 12.76 -11.98
C GLY A 37 -7.30 12.00 -12.59
N VAL A 38 -6.86 10.90 -11.96
CA VAL A 38 -5.86 9.98 -12.53
C VAL A 38 -6.50 8.81 -13.30
N GLY A 39 -7.78 8.91 -13.65
CA GLY A 39 -8.50 7.96 -14.50
C GLY A 39 -8.93 6.67 -13.80
N LEU A 40 -9.01 6.65 -12.48
CA LEU A 40 -9.55 5.51 -11.71
C LEU A 40 -11.07 5.65 -11.56
N ARG A 41 -11.76 4.52 -11.59
CA ARG A 41 -13.17 4.42 -11.19
C ARG A 41 -13.22 4.46 -9.67
N VAL A 42 -13.83 5.49 -9.11
CA VAL A 42 -13.92 5.66 -7.66
C VAL A 42 -15.25 5.12 -7.14
N GLU A 43 -15.17 4.20 -6.18
CA GLU A 43 -16.30 3.66 -5.45
C GLU A 43 -16.27 4.13 -4.01
N ALA A 44 -17.43 4.45 -3.45
CA ALA A 44 -17.59 4.71 -2.03
C ALA A 44 -17.68 3.38 -1.27
N LEU A 45 -16.95 3.28 -0.15
CA LEU A 45 -17.15 2.22 0.83
C LEU A 45 -18.26 2.68 1.78
N ALA A 46 -19.45 2.11 1.62
CA ALA A 46 -20.62 2.48 2.40
C ALA A 46 -20.54 1.94 3.83
N GLY A 47 -20.65 2.84 4.82
CA GLY A 47 -21.18 2.51 6.14
C GLY A 47 -22.68 2.81 6.20
N ASP A 48 -23.35 2.41 7.28
CA ASP A 48 -24.82 2.45 7.43
C ASP A 48 -25.47 3.84 7.27
N SER A 49 -24.71 4.94 7.17
CA SER A 49 -25.26 6.30 6.99
C SER A 49 -24.37 7.28 6.20
N HIS A 50 -23.06 7.07 6.12
CA HIS A 50 -22.13 7.92 5.36
C HIS A 50 -20.97 7.09 4.78
N PRO A 51 -20.33 7.52 3.68
CA PRO A 51 -19.14 6.86 3.17
C PRO A 51 -18.04 6.92 4.23
N ILE A 52 -17.55 5.74 4.63
CA ILE A 52 -16.45 5.61 5.59
C ILE A 52 -15.14 5.27 4.89
N GLY A 53 -15.12 5.32 3.56
CA GLY A 53 -13.93 5.18 2.75
C GLY A 53 -14.22 5.33 1.27
N VAL A 54 -13.16 5.36 0.48
CA VAL A 54 -13.19 5.41 -0.98
C VAL A 54 -12.15 4.44 -1.54
N VAL A 55 -12.47 3.81 -2.67
CA VAL A 55 -11.54 2.96 -3.42
C VAL A 55 -11.51 3.41 -4.87
N GLY A 56 -10.33 3.79 -5.36
CA GLY A 56 -10.06 3.98 -6.77
C GLY A 56 -9.57 2.67 -7.38
N LEU A 57 -10.30 2.17 -8.37
CA LEU A 57 -9.98 0.95 -9.12
C LEU A 57 -9.62 1.30 -10.57
N PRO A 58 -8.79 0.49 -11.24
CA PRO A 58 -8.69 0.59 -12.68
C PRO A 58 -10.07 0.34 -13.30
N VAL A 59 -10.37 1.00 -14.41
CA VAL A 59 -11.55 0.67 -15.21
C VAL A 59 -11.45 -0.81 -15.59
N PRO A 60 -12.52 -1.61 -15.37
CA PRO A 60 -12.46 -3.06 -15.59
C PRO A 60 -11.88 -3.38 -16.95
N ARG A 61 -10.85 -4.20 -16.95
CA ARG A 61 -10.50 -5.02 -18.11
C ARG A 61 -11.00 -6.40 -17.72
N ASP A 62 -11.70 -7.11 -18.60
CA ASP A 62 -12.25 -8.46 -18.38
C ASP A 62 -11.14 -9.52 -18.20
N LEU A 63 -10.17 -9.25 -17.34
CA LEU A 63 -9.03 -10.08 -17.09
C LEU A 63 -9.22 -10.72 -15.71
N PRO A 64 -9.28 -12.06 -15.62
CA PRO A 64 -9.16 -12.74 -14.33
C PRO A 64 -7.76 -12.43 -13.77
N GLY A 65 -7.68 -11.42 -12.89
CA GLY A 65 -6.42 -10.80 -12.46
C GLY A 65 -6.27 -10.79 -10.94
N ARG A 66 -5.05 -10.95 -10.43
CA ARG A 66 -4.85 -10.79 -8.99
C ARG A 66 -5.00 -9.33 -8.61
N ARG A 67 -5.43 -9.07 -7.37
CA ARG A 67 -5.64 -7.70 -6.90
C ARG A 67 -4.69 -7.30 -5.77
N VAL A 68 -4.03 -6.17 -5.93
CA VAL A 68 -3.36 -5.45 -4.84
C VAL A 68 -4.13 -4.19 -4.53
N VAL A 69 -4.32 -3.91 -3.25
CA VAL A 69 -4.94 -2.67 -2.77
C VAL A 69 -3.95 -1.97 -1.85
N PHE A 70 -3.49 -0.79 -2.26
CA PHE A 70 -2.78 0.12 -1.37
C PHE A 70 -3.80 0.88 -0.53
N ALA A 71 -3.67 0.85 0.78
CA ALA A 71 -4.71 1.36 1.68
C ALA A 71 -4.15 2.29 2.76
N VAL A 72 -4.84 3.40 3.03
CA VAL A 72 -4.51 4.37 4.10
C VAL A 72 -5.68 4.50 5.07
N GLY A 73 -5.37 4.66 6.36
CA GLY A 73 -6.36 4.99 7.38
C GLY A 73 -6.28 6.48 7.71
N ILE A 74 -7.43 7.15 7.69
CA ILE A 74 -7.59 8.54 8.11
C ILE A 74 -8.05 8.51 9.57
N ASP A 75 -7.28 9.18 10.44
CA ASP A 75 -7.64 9.34 11.84
C ASP A 75 -8.71 10.46 11.95
N PRO A 76 -9.92 10.17 12.47
CA PRO A 76 -10.96 11.18 12.62
C PRO A 76 -10.59 12.27 13.63
N ARG A 77 -9.56 12.08 14.46
CA ARG A 77 -9.09 13.07 15.44
C ARG A 77 -8.34 14.25 14.82
N GLY A 78 -8.21 14.29 13.50
CA GLY A 78 -7.66 15.43 12.76
C GLY A 78 -6.35 15.12 12.04
N PRO A 79 -6.02 15.95 11.03
CA PRO A 79 -4.80 15.79 10.26
C PRO A 79 -3.57 16.18 11.08
N SER A 80 -2.46 15.57 10.73
CA SER A 80 -1.11 16.06 11.04
C SER A 80 -0.26 15.77 9.81
N VAL A 81 0.82 16.52 9.56
CA VAL A 81 1.73 16.25 8.42
C VAL A 81 2.13 14.78 8.38
N ASP A 82 2.39 14.18 9.54
CA ASP A 82 2.68 12.76 9.67
C ASP A 82 1.56 11.86 9.12
N ARG A 83 0.32 12.13 9.52
CA ARG A 83 -0.88 11.39 9.11
C ARG A 83 -1.19 11.62 7.63
N CYS A 84 -1.15 12.86 7.17
CA CYS A 84 -1.39 13.26 5.78
C CYS A 84 -0.29 12.77 4.84
N GLY A 85 0.92 12.49 5.34
CA GLY A 85 2.01 11.89 4.57
C GLY A 85 1.61 10.57 3.89
N SER A 86 0.78 9.76 4.56
CA SER A 86 0.26 8.51 3.98
C SER A 86 -0.73 8.75 2.83
N LEU A 87 -1.55 9.80 2.91
CA LEU A 87 -2.48 10.20 1.84
C LEU A 87 -1.71 10.77 0.64
N GLY A 88 -0.70 11.61 0.90
CA GLY A 88 0.22 12.10 -0.13
C GLY A 88 0.92 10.97 -0.87
N LEU A 89 1.47 10.01 -0.11
CA LEU A 89 2.07 8.78 -0.63
C LEU A 89 1.10 7.96 -1.49
N LEU A 90 -0.12 7.72 -1.00
CA LEU A 90 -1.13 6.95 -1.72
C LEU A 90 -1.52 7.61 -3.05
N ASN A 91 -1.75 8.92 -3.03
CA ASN A 91 -2.08 9.69 -4.23
C ASN A 91 -0.95 9.64 -5.27
N GLU A 92 0.30 9.83 -4.83
CA GLU A 92 1.44 9.80 -5.73
C GLU A 92 1.72 8.39 -6.27
N LEU A 93 1.49 7.35 -5.48
CA LEU A 93 1.50 5.96 -5.96
C LEU A 93 0.42 5.76 -7.04
N ALA A 94 -0.81 6.22 -6.81
CA ALA A 94 -1.89 6.11 -7.80
C ALA A 94 -1.56 6.82 -9.12
N ARG A 95 -0.96 8.02 -9.04
CA ARG A 95 -0.55 8.81 -10.20
C ARG A 95 0.60 8.16 -10.98
N SER A 96 1.58 7.60 -10.27
CA SER A 96 2.82 7.08 -10.86
C SER A 96 2.79 5.58 -11.19
N TRP A 97 1.70 4.89 -10.83
CA TRP A 97 1.53 3.47 -11.10
C TRP A 97 1.53 3.19 -12.62
N PRO A 98 2.31 2.20 -13.10
CA PRO A 98 2.30 1.83 -14.52
C PRO A 98 0.91 1.37 -14.97
N ARG A 99 0.34 2.03 -15.99
CA ARG A 99 -0.98 1.66 -16.58
C ARG A 99 -0.89 0.66 -17.75
N SER A 100 0.33 0.30 -18.17
CA SER A 100 0.55 -0.57 -19.32
C SER A 100 0.05 -2.00 -19.07
N SER A 101 -0.62 -2.58 -20.07
CA SER A 101 -1.31 -3.89 -20.10
C SER A 101 -0.46 -5.13 -19.84
N GLY A 102 0.86 -5.02 -19.71
CA GLY A 102 1.74 -6.17 -19.50
C GLY A 102 1.67 -6.78 -18.09
N GLN A 103 1.07 -6.10 -17.11
CA GLN A 103 0.95 -6.60 -15.75
C GLN A 103 -0.44 -7.18 -15.50
N ARG A 104 -0.51 -8.50 -15.21
CA ARG A 104 -1.73 -9.21 -14.75
C ARG A 104 -2.11 -8.88 -13.30
N LEU A 105 -1.85 -7.65 -12.88
CA LEU A 105 -2.06 -7.17 -11.52
C LEU A 105 -3.02 -5.98 -11.55
N GLU A 106 -4.22 -6.19 -11.02
CA GLU A 106 -5.15 -5.10 -10.75
C GLU A 106 -4.68 -4.37 -9.50
N VAL A 107 -4.56 -3.05 -9.60
CA VAL A 107 -4.06 -2.23 -8.49
C VAL A 107 -5.08 -1.18 -8.12
N GLY A 108 -5.66 -1.34 -6.93
CA GLY A 108 -6.57 -0.39 -6.30
C GLY A 108 -5.86 0.49 -5.27
N PHE A 109 -6.46 1.65 -5.01
CA PHE A 109 -6.00 2.63 -4.02
C PHE A 109 -7.16 3.01 -3.13
N ALA A 110 -7.01 2.83 -1.82
CA ALA A 110 -8.11 2.98 -0.86
C ALA A 110 -7.74 3.91 0.30
N ALA A 111 -8.69 4.72 0.75
CA ALA A 111 -8.62 5.42 2.02
C ALA A 111 -9.87 5.16 2.85
N VAL A 112 -9.70 5.03 4.16
CA VAL A 112 -10.78 4.66 5.08
C VAL A 112 -10.74 5.49 6.36
N LEU A 113 -11.90 5.81 6.92
CA LEU A 113 -12.06 6.55 8.17
C LEU A 113 -12.15 5.60 9.36
N GLY A 114 -11.18 5.71 10.26
CA GLY A 114 -11.15 4.96 11.52
C GLY A 114 -11.17 3.43 11.35
N ALA A 115 -11.51 2.74 12.44
CA ALA A 115 -11.54 1.27 12.47
C ALA A 115 -12.73 0.67 11.71
N ALA A 116 -13.88 1.36 11.71
CA ALA A 116 -15.06 0.92 10.97
C ALA A 116 -14.78 0.90 9.46
N GLY A 117 -14.17 1.97 8.93
CA GLY A 117 -13.79 2.01 7.52
C GLY A 117 -12.80 0.91 7.12
N GLU A 118 -11.91 0.52 8.03
CA GLU A 118 -11.00 -0.59 7.78
C GLU A 118 -11.70 -1.95 7.71
N GLU A 119 -12.67 -2.22 8.59
CA GLU A 119 -13.50 -3.42 8.50
C GLU A 119 -14.30 -3.47 7.20
N ASP A 120 -14.81 -2.33 6.74
CA ASP A 120 -15.56 -2.21 5.50
C ASP A 120 -14.68 -2.42 4.27
N LEU A 121 -13.45 -1.90 4.27
CA LEU A 121 -12.46 -2.23 3.23
C LEU A 121 -12.17 -3.73 3.20
N PHE A 122 -12.02 -4.39 4.36
CA PHE A 122 -11.82 -5.83 4.40
C PHE A 122 -13.06 -6.62 3.99
N ARG A 123 -14.26 -6.11 4.26
CA ARG A 123 -15.52 -6.71 3.80
C ARG A 123 -15.64 -6.57 2.28
N TRP A 124 -15.42 -5.38 1.74
CA TRP A 124 -15.39 -5.12 0.29
C TRP A 124 -14.35 -5.99 -0.41
N ALA A 125 -13.11 -6.02 0.10
CA ALA A 125 -12.06 -6.85 -0.49
C ALA A 125 -12.41 -8.34 -0.46
N ARG A 126 -13.10 -8.82 0.59
CA ARG A 126 -13.59 -10.21 0.66
C ARG A 126 -14.77 -10.48 -0.28
N ALA A 127 -15.70 -9.54 -0.41
CA ALA A 127 -16.83 -9.66 -1.32
C ALA A 127 -16.33 -9.78 -2.77
N GLU A 128 -15.33 -8.99 -3.14
CA GLU A 128 -14.63 -9.09 -4.42
C GLU A 128 -13.85 -10.42 -4.56
N VAL A 129 -13.30 -10.95 -3.46
CA VAL A 129 -12.69 -12.30 -3.37
C VAL A 129 -13.74 -13.43 -3.39
N SER A 130 -15.03 -13.13 -3.50
CA SER A 130 -16.03 -14.18 -3.81
C SER A 130 -15.87 -14.69 -5.26
N GLY A 131 -15.05 -14.04 -6.09
CA GLY A 131 -14.37 -14.63 -7.25
C GLY A 131 -12.97 -15.17 -6.91
N PRO A 132 -12.36 -16.04 -7.73
CA PRO A 132 -11.17 -16.86 -7.36
C PRO A 132 -9.85 -16.09 -7.17
N LEU A 133 -9.87 -14.77 -7.04
CA LEU A 133 -8.68 -13.93 -7.15
C LEU A 133 -8.07 -13.71 -5.76
N PRO A 134 -6.84 -14.20 -5.50
CA PRO A 134 -6.16 -13.85 -4.26
C PRO A 134 -6.02 -12.32 -4.21
N THR A 135 -6.16 -11.74 -3.02
CA THR A 135 -6.06 -10.28 -2.80
C THR A 135 -5.02 -9.96 -1.73
N LEU A 136 -4.13 -9.01 -2.04
CA LEU A 136 -3.15 -8.45 -1.13
C LEU A 136 -3.52 -7.01 -0.77
N ILE A 137 -3.60 -6.71 0.52
CA ILE A 137 -3.77 -5.35 1.04
C ILE A 137 -2.46 -4.88 1.65
N ILE A 138 -1.93 -3.75 1.14
CA ILE A 138 -0.77 -3.08 1.68
C ILE A 138 -1.24 -1.81 2.39
N ARG A 139 -1.29 -1.86 3.71
CA ARG A 139 -1.64 -0.73 4.58
C ARG A 139 -0.44 0.18 4.76
N LEU A 140 -0.56 1.41 4.30
CA LEU A 140 0.44 2.46 4.43
C LEU A 140 0.11 3.31 5.65
N GLY A 141 0.97 3.23 6.67
CA GLY A 141 1.03 4.21 7.75
C GLY A 141 2.21 5.13 7.51
N SER A 142 2.10 6.41 7.86
CA SER A 142 3.24 7.32 7.79
C SER A 142 3.30 8.15 9.06
N THR A 143 4.54 8.35 9.51
CA THR A 143 5.09 9.64 9.90
C THR A 143 6.07 9.98 8.77
N ALA A 144 6.09 11.22 8.28
CA ALA A 144 6.93 11.56 7.14
C ALA A 144 8.41 11.30 7.47
N SER A 145 8.79 11.29 8.75
CA SER A 145 10.12 11.01 9.26
C SER A 145 10.24 9.64 9.95
N GLY A 146 11.46 9.10 10.03
CA GLY A 146 11.77 7.91 10.82
C GLY A 146 13.19 7.41 10.58
N ARG A 147 13.64 6.40 11.32
CA ARG A 147 14.96 5.77 11.15
C ARG A 147 14.93 4.51 10.28
N CYS A 148 13.77 3.89 10.13
CA CYS A 148 13.58 2.72 9.29
C CYS A 148 12.10 2.52 8.93
N VAL A 149 11.81 1.56 8.04
CA VAL A 149 10.46 1.10 7.74
C VAL A 149 10.08 -0.05 8.69
N ALA A 150 9.08 0.13 9.54
CA ALA A 150 8.40 -0.94 10.23
C ALA A 150 7.50 -1.73 9.28
N VAL A 151 7.72 -3.04 9.22
CA VAL A 151 6.96 -3.98 8.41
C VAL A 151 6.21 -4.93 9.33
N SER A 152 4.88 -4.91 9.27
CA SER A 152 4.04 -5.87 10.00
C SER A 152 3.31 -6.79 9.03
N ALA A 153 3.62 -8.08 9.03
CA ALA A 153 2.93 -9.10 8.24
C ALA A 153 2.78 -10.43 9.01
N ARG A 154 2.12 -11.43 8.41
CA ARG A 154 2.11 -12.84 8.89
C ARG A 154 2.25 -13.79 7.71
N GLY A 155 2.58 -15.05 8.01
CA GLY A 155 2.60 -16.15 7.04
C GLY A 155 3.40 -15.82 5.77
N ALA A 156 2.81 -16.11 4.61
CA ALA A 156 3.43 -15.82 3.31
C ALA A 156 3.71 -14.33 3.07
N GLY A 157 2.90 -13.42 3.62
CA GLY A 157 3.12 -11.97 3.55
C GLY A 157 4.36 -11.52 4.31
N TRP A 158 4.71 -12.19 5.41
CA TRP A 158 5.94 -11.91 6.17
C TRP A 158 7.18 -12.21 5.36
N GLU A 159 7.27 -13.41 4.79
CA GLU A 159 8.41 -13.81 3.98
C GLU A 159 8.54 -12.98 2.70
N LEU A 160 7.40 -12.64 2.08
CA LEU A 160 7.35 -11.74 0.94
C LEU A 160 7.93 -10.36 1.28
N ALA A 161 7.43 -9.72 2.34
CA ALA A 161 7.84 -8.37 2.70
C ALA A 161 9.29 -8.30 3.18
N ARG A 162 9.73 -9.31 3.95
CA ARG A 162 11.11 -9.45 4.40
C ARG A 162 12.09 -9.56 3.23
N ALA A 163 11.79 -10.44 2.27
CA ALA A 163 12.63 -10.61 1.08
C ALA A 163 12.68 -9.34 0.23
N ALA A 164 11.55 -8.67 0.03
CA ALA A 164 11.50 -7.40 -0.71
C ALA A 164 12.35 -6.31 -0.03
N ALA A 165 12.22 -6.14 1.29
CA ALA A 165 12.95 -5.12 2.01
C ALA A 165 14.47 -5.38 2.05
N ALA A 166 14.88 -6.66 2.17
CA ALA A 166 16.28 -7.07 2.12
C ALA A 166 16.91 -6.76 0.75
N ASP A 167 16.25 -7.15 -0.34
CA ASP A 167 16.80 -6.97 -1.70
C ASP A 167 16.86 -5.51 -2.13
N LEU A 168 16.00 -4.65 -1.56
CA LEU A 168 16.04 -3.20 -1.78
C LEU A 168 17.03 -2.47 -0.87
N TRP A 169 17.66 -3.18 0.08
CA TRP A 169 18.58 -2.60 1.06
C TRP A 169 17.95 -1.46 1.87
N ILE A 170 16.62 -1.50 2.03
CA ILE A 170 15.88 -0.52 2.81
C ILE A 170 16.07 -0.87 4.29
N PRO A 171 16.57 0.05 5.12
CA PRO A 171 16.56 -0.13 6.57
C PRO A 171 15.14 -0.40 7.04
N HIS A 172 14.92 -1.60 7.57
CA HIS A 172 13.58 -2.05 7.97
C HIS A 172 13.63 -2.81 9.29
N ARG A 173 12.47 -2.88 9.94
CA ARG A 173 12.25 -3.68 11.13
C ARG A 173 11.01 -4.53 10.93
N MET A 174 11.17 -5.83 11.08
CA MET A 174 10.05 -6.75 11.05
C MET A 174 9.37 -6.78 12.43
N GLU A 175 8.08 -6.47 12.47
CA GLU A 175 7.28 -6.43 13.70
C GLU A 175 6.21 -7.52 13.66
N ARG A 176 6.39 -8.56 14.48
CA ARG A 176 5.33 -9.50 14.82
C ARG A 176 4.41 -8.79 15.81
N SER A 177 3.60 -7.86 15.32
CA SER A 177 2.73 -7.09 16.20
C SER A 177 1.76 -8.01 16.94
N ILE A 178 1.87 -8.04 18.27
CA ILE A 178 0.86 -8.60 19.18
C ILE A 178 -0.36 -7.68 19.32
N TRP A 179 -0.24 -6.43 18.86
CA TRP A 179 -1.27 -5.38 18.92
C TRP A 179 -1.92 -5.15 17.55
N ARG A 180 -2.23 -6.23 16.82
CA ARG A 180 -3.02 -6.11 15.59
C ARG A 180 -4.49 -5.92 15.96
N PRO A 181 -5.19 -4.97 15.33
CA PRO A 181 -6.64 -4.89 15.46
C PRO A 181 -7.28 -6.23 15.07
N LEU A 182 -8.36 -6.61 15.75
CA LEU A 182 -9.10 -7.84 15.49
C LEU A 182 -9.54 -7.96 14.01
N SER A 183 -9.81 -6.83 13.37
CA SER A 183 -10.17 -6.73 11.95
C SER A 183 -9.13 -7.35 11.01
N TRP A 184 -7.84 -7.22 11.33
CA TRP A 184 -6.75 -7.78 10.51
C TRP A 184 -6.74 -9.29 10.57
N TRP A 185 -6.97 -9.84 11.76
CA TRP A 185 -6.99 -11.26 11.95
C TRP A 185 -8.20 -11.90 11.27
N ARG A 186 -9.36 -11.22 11.30
CA ARG A 186 -10.55 -11.63 10.54
C ARG A 186 -10.31 -11.58 9.03
N ALA A 187 -9.64 -10.53 8.54
CA ALA A 187 -9.25 -10.41 7.13
C ALA A 187 -8.35 -11.57 6.69
N GLU A 188 -7.31 -11.88 7.48
CA GLU A 188 -6.37 -12.97 7.18
C GLU A 188 -7.06 -14.35 7.20
N ARG A 189 -7.98 -14.60 8.14
CA ARG A 189 -8.81 -15.82 8.14
C ARG A 189 -9.74 -15.92 6.94
N GLY A 190 -10.16 -14.77 6.39
CA GLY A 190 -10.95 -14.69 5.17
C GLY A 190 -10.13 -14.81 3.89
N GLY A 191 -8.86 -15.24 3.96
CA GLY A 191 -8.02 -15.47 2.79
C GLY A 191 -7.27 -14.23 2.27
N LEU A 192 -7.42 -13.07 2.91
CA LEU A 192 -6.67 -11.87 2.54
C LEU A 192 -5.23 -11.95 3.04
N THR A 193 -4.28 -11.49 2.22
CA THR A 193 -2.93 -11.18 2.73
C THR A 193 -2.88 -9.72 3.13
N VAL A 194 -2.49 -9.41 4.37
CA VAL A 194 -2.38 -8.01 4.85
C VAL A 194 -0.96 -7.70 5.31
N ILE A 195 -0.37 -6.65 4.75
CA ILE A 195 0.96 -6.15 5.09
C ILE A 195 0.83 -4.69 5.51
N ARG A 196 1.35 -4.33 6.69
CA ARG A 196 1.55 -2.94 7.10
C ARG A 196 2.95 -2.49 6.76
N LEU A 197 3.07 -1.30 6.19
CA LEU A 197 4.30 -0.55 6.09
C LEU A 197 4.11 0.77 6.82
N ALA A 198 5.02 1.10 7.71
CA ALA A 198 5.03 2.41 8.34
C ALA A 198 6.46 2.88 8.61
N SER A 199 6.67 4.18 8.70
CA SER A 199 7.89 4.71 9.31
C SER A 199 7.99 4.27 10.78
N SER A 200 9.23 4.15 11.27
CA SER A 200 9.51 3.89 12.68
C SER A 200 10.56 4.85 13.19
N PRO A 201 10.36 5.49 14.35
CA PRO A 201 11.42 6.28 14.99
C PRO A 201 12.53 5.39 15.57
N LYS A 202 12.25 4.09 15.74
CA LYS A 202 13.21 3.11 16.23
C LYS A 202 14.20 2.77 15.12
N ALA A 203 15.46 2.62 15.47
CA ALA A 203 16.46 2.10 14.54
C ALA A 203 16.08 0.68 14.09
N ALA A 204 16.41 0.35 12.84
CA ALA A 204 16.41 -1.04 12.41
C ALA A 204 17.31 -1.84 13.36
N ARG A 205 16.89 -3.05 13.77
CA ARG A 205 17.83 -3.94 14.47
C ARG A 205 18.93 -4.26 13.47
N PRO A 206 20.21 -3.99 13.77
CA PRO A 206 21.27 -4.31 12.83
C PRO A 206 21.23 -5.83 12.57
N PRO A 207 21.32 -6.28 11.31
CA PRO A 207 21.27 -7.70 10.96
C PRO A 207 22.47 -8.50 11.53
N THR A 208 23.48 -7.80 12.04
CA THR A 208 24.69 -8.36 12.66
C THR A 208 25.19 -7.43 13.77
N PRO A 209 25.78 -7.95 14.87
CA PRO A 209 26.56 -7.11 15.77
C PRO A 209 27.82 -6.64 15.02
N SER A 210 28.11 -5.34 15.10
CA SER A 210 29.32 -4.64 14.62
C SER A 210 29.45 -4.27 13.13
N ARG A 211 29.42 -2.96 12.86
CA ARG A 211 30.41 -2.22 12.03
C ARG A 211 30.15 -0.71 12.05
N TRP A 212 28.91 -0.32 12.26
CA TRP A 212 28.56 1.02 12.68
C TRP A 212 28.98 1.13 14.15
N GLY A 213 29.84 2.09 14.49
CA GLY A 213 30.16 2.41 15.88
C GLY A 213 28.87 2.66 16.67
N THR A 214 28.97 2.90 17.97
CA THR A 214 27.85 3.17 18.89
C THR A 214 26.88 4.30 18.48
N GLY A 215 27.08 4.94 17.33
CA GLY A 215 26.18 5.91 16.72
C GLY A 215 24.88 5.29 16.21
N HIS A 216 23.76 5.89 16.59
CA HIS A 216 22.46 5.57 16.02
C HIS A 216 22.43 5.89 14.51
N PRO A 217 21.76 5.07 13.66
CA PRO A 217 21.65 5.36 12.24
C PRO A 217 20.98 6.72 12.00
N PRO A 218 21.39 7.47 10.96
CA PRO A 218 20.80 8.77 10.65
C PRO A 218 19.29 8.63 10.40
N MET A 219 18.54 9.65 10.79
CA MET A 219 17.11 9.74 10.51
C MET A 219 16.90 10.02 9.02
N PHE A 220 15.94 9.35 8.38
CA PHE A 220 15.53 9.70 7.03
C PHE A 220 14.94 11.11 7.02
N SER A 221 15.32 11.90 6.01
CA SER A 221 14.53 13.06 5.61
C SER A 221 13.13 12.63 5.18
N GLU A 222 12.16 13.54 5.24
CA GLU A 222 10.76 13.23 4.94
C GLU A 222 10.55 12.56 3.58
N GLY A 223 11.12 13.15 2.52
CA GLY A 223 10.98 12.65 1.15
C GLY A 223 11.64 11.28 0.96
N ALA A 224 12.78 11.05 1.62
CA ALA A 224 13.50 9.78 1.55
C ALA A 224 12.72 8.62 2.21
N MET A 225 12.03 8.89 3.33
CA MET A 225 11.16 7.89 3.97
C MET A 225 9.95 7.57 3.10
N LEU A 226 9.28 8.57 2.52
CA LEU A 226 8.17 8.35 1.58
C LEU A 226 8.62 7.56 0.35
N GLY A 227 9.79 7.89 -0.21
CA GLY A 227 10.40 7.14 -1.31
C GLY A 227 10.67 5.68 -0.95
N ALA A 228 11.24 5.42 0.23
CA ALA A 228 11.49 4.06 0.72
C ALA A 228 10.19 3.27 0.91
N LEU A 229 9.15 3.89 1.49
CA LEU A 229 7.82 3.27 1.62
C LEU A 229 7.21 2.95 0.26
N ALA A 230 7.24 3.89 -0.69
CA ALA A 230 6.72 3.71 -2.04
C ALA A 230 7.44 2.57 -2.78
N GLN A 231 8.76 2.53 -2.70
CA GLN A 231 9.60 1.52 -3.36
C GLN A 231 9.34 0.13 -2.76
N LEU A 232 9.31 0.02 -1.44
CA LEU A 232 9.03 -1.25 -0.77
C LEU A 232 7.61 -1.75 -1.06
N ALA A 233 6.61 -0.88 -0.96
CA ALA A 233 5.22 -1.21 -1.25
C ALA A 233 5.04 -1.73 -2.68
N THR A 234 5.67 -1.05 -3.64
CA THR A 234 5.66 -1.43 -5.06
C THR A 234 6.33 -2.78 -5.29
N GLU A 235 7.51 -3.01 -4.71
CA GLU A 235 8.22 -4.28 -4.90
C GLU A 235 7.47 -5.46 -4.28
N ILE A 236 6.85 -5.27 -3.12
CA ILE A 236 5.97 -6.27 -2.50
C ILE A 236 4.80 -6.61 -3.43
N ALA A 237 4.11 -5.59 -3.96
CA ALA A 237 2.98 -5.77 -4.87
C ALA A 237 3.38 -6.55 -6.13
N LEU A 238 4.49 -6.17 -6.77
CA LEU A 238 4.98 -6.82 -7.98
C LEU A 238 5.43 -8.26 -7.72
N ARG A 239 6.15 -8.52 -6.62
CA ARG A 239 6.55 -9.88 -6.23
C ARG A 239 5.36 -10.76 -5.94
N TRP A 240 4.36 -10.24 -5.24
CA TRP A 240 3.14 -10.98 -4.97
C TRP A 240 2.42 -11.32 -6.28
N GLY A 241 2.26 -10.34 -7.17
CA GLY A 241 1.66 -10.55 -8.49
C GLY A 241 2.39 -11.63 -9.31
N ARG A 242 3.73 -11.67 -9.25
CA ARG A 242 4.57 -12.72 -9.86
C ARG A 242 4.38 -14.08 -9.20
N ARG A 243 4.35 -14.18 -7.86
CA ARG A 243 4.16 -15.46 -7.14
C ARG A 243 2.82 -16.10 -7.47
N GLN A 244 1.78 -15.30 -7.56
CA GLN A 244 0.45 -15.79 -7.94
C GLN A 244 0.38 -16.17 -9.43
N ALA A 245 1.37 -15.82 -10.25
CA ALA A 245 1.48 -16.18 -11.67
C ALA A 245 1.60 -17.67 -11.92
N GLY A 246 2.06 -18.41 -10.91
CA GLY A 246 2.71 -19.67 -11.18
C GLY A 246 4.01 -19.47 -11.96
N PRO A 247 4.75 -20.54 -12.25
CA PRO A 247 5.74 -20.49 -13.31
C PRO A 247 5.05 -19.97 -14.56
N ALA A 248 5.64 -18.96 -15.22
CA ALA A 248 5.15 -18.55 -16.53
C ALA A 248 5.07 -19.81 -17.37
N GLY A 249 3.84 -20.21 -17.75
CA GLY A 249 3.67 -21.25 -18.75
C GLY A 249 4.60 -20.91 -19.91
N ASP A 250 5.32 -21.92 -20.38
CA ASP A 250 6.45 -21.84 -21.29
C ASP A 250 6.01 -21.33 -22.69
N ASP A 251 5.45 -20.12 -22.76
CA ASP A 251 5.03 -19.41 -23.98
C ASP A 251 6.23 -19.11 -24.88
N ARG A 252 7.45 -19.41 -24.42
CA ARG A 252 8.66 -19.45 -25.27
C ARG A 252 8.65 -20.64 -26.23
N VAL A 253 8.00 -21.75 -25.91
CA VAL A 253 7.92 -22.92 -26.80
C VAL A 253 6.99 -22.64 -27.99
N ALA A 254 5.96 -21.79 -27.83
CA ALA A 254 5.01 -21.47 -28.90
C ALA A 254 5.52 -20.47 -29.94
N ARG A 255 6.67 -19.79 -29.71
CA ARG A 255 7.23 -18.81 -30.67
C ARG A 255 8.46 -19.31 -31.44
N SER A 256 8.89 -20.54 -31.19
CA SER A 256 10.11 -21.08 -31.81
C SER A 256 9.87 -21.98 -33.03
N SER A 257 8.64 -22.09 -33.54
CA SER A 257 8.30 -22.97 -34.69
C SER A 257 7.93 -22.25 -35.99
N GLN A 258 8.10 -20.93 -36.07
CA GLN A 258 7.88 -20.18 -37.33
C GLN A 258 9.21 -19.75 -37.96
N ASN A 259 9.86 -20.70 -38.63
CA ASN A 259 10.66 -20.43 -39.82
C ASN A 259 10.33 -21.50 -40.87
N PRO A 260 9.35 -21.26 -41.76
CA PRO A 260 9.28 -21.89 -43.06
C PRO A 260 9.98 -20.98 -44.07
N GLY A 261 11.07 -21.44 -44.69
CA GLY A 261 11.79 -20.72 -45.76
C GLY A 261 13.28 -20.92 -45.68
#